data_AF-A0A7Y3SBR1-F1
#
_entry.id   AF-A0A7Y3SBR1-F1
#
_cell.length_a   1.000
_cell.length_b   1.000
_cell.length_c   1.000
_cell.angle_alpha   90.00
_cell.angle_beta   90.00
_cell.angle_gamma   90.00
#
_symmetry.space_group_name_H-M   'P 1'
#
loop_
_entity.id
_entity.type
_entity.pdbx_description
1 polymer ?
#
loop_
_entity_poly.entity_id
_entity_poly.type
_entity_poly.pdbx_seq_one_letter_code
_entity_poly.pdbx_strand_id
1 'polypeptide(L)'
;MAPASASQLAKINNLLNGSPTVVEISNMIATATATLQTIIQERAEQDRRSAILAGLGELGYEVKEGMQTAWVENGRVVLKSNKRPGYGVEIGGNPNSGIQLRTVGFAGSADPRDAIADISAETEFCGDFSVLQAKLAASGEELVVVKALGVGTTAVKRISAAPENEISVTNARGTAPTVRRS
;
A
#
# COMPACT_ATOMS: atom_id res chain seq x y z
N MET A 1 14.69 -12.74 10.52
CA MET A 1 15.07 -13.54 9.32
C MET A 1 13.84 -14.28 8.85
N ALA A 2 13.51 -14.19 7.56
CA ALA A 2 12.41 -14.98 6.98
C ALA A 2 12.70 -16.48 7.15
N PRO A 3 11.70 -17.33 7.40
CA PRO A 3 11.89 -18.78 7.63
C PRO A 3 12.57 -19.49 6.44
N ALA A 4 12.41 -18.96 5.22
CA ALA A 4 13.03 -19.48 4.02
C ALA A 4 14.58 -19.36 4.03
N SER A 5 15.13 -18.24 4.50
CA SER A 5 16.60 -18.03 4.50
C SER A 5 17.32 -18.93 5.50
N ALA A 6 16.70 -19.17 6.67
CA ALA A 6 17.23 -20.10 7.66
C ALA A 6 17.23 -21.55 7.15
N SER A 7 16.15 -21.97 6.47
CA SER A 7 16.09 -23.28 5.81
C SER A 7 17.14 -23.42 4.71
N GLN A 8 17.41 -22.36 3.95
CA GLN A 8 18.41 -22.35 2.89
C GLN A 8 19.84 -22.56 3.43
N LEU A 9 20.20 -21.87 4.51
CA LEU A 9 21.53 -21.99 5.13
C LEU A 9 21.77 -23.40 5.67
N ALA A 10 20.76 -24.03 6.26
CA ALA A 10 20.85 -25.42 6.71
C ALA A 10 21.11 -26.37 5.52
N LYS A 11 20.44 -26.16 4.38
CA LYS A 11 20.66 -26.96 3.16
C LYS A 11 22.07 -26.76 2.61
N ILE A 12 22.60 -25.53 2.60
CA ILE A 12 23.96 -25.24 2.17
C ILE A 12 24.97 -25.96 3.08
N ASN A 13 24.84 -25.83 4.40
CA ASN A 13 25.75 -26.48 5.35
C ASN A 13 25.73 -28.02 5.19
N ASN A 14 24.55 -28.62 5.02
CA ASN A 14 24.43 -30.06 4.78
C ASN A 14 25.09 -30.49 3.47
N LEU A 15 24.98 -29.68 2.42
CA LEU A 15 25.64 -29.95 1.13
C LEU A 15 27.16 -29.91 1.25
N LEU A 16 27.69 -28.91 1.96
CA LEU A 16 29.13 -28.69 2.14
C LEU A 16 29.79 -29.72 3.07
N ASN A 17 29.03 -30.31 3.99
CA ASN A 17 29.51 -31.38 4.87
C ASN A 17 29.65 -32.75 4.17
N GLY A 18 29.21 -32.85 2.90
CA GLY A 18 29.33 -34.06 2.08
C GLY A 18 30.50 -34.00 1.09
N SER A 19 30.37 -34.77 0.00
CA SER A 19 31.24 -34.66 -1.19
C SER A 19 30.37 -34.29 -2.40
N PRO A 20 29.86 -33.04 -2.46
CA PRO A 20 28.90 -32.65 -3.47
C PRO A 20 29.57 -32.59 -4.85
N THR A 21 28.82 -32.98 -5.85
CA THR A 21 29.17 -32.81 -7.26
C THR A 21 29.09 -31.33 -7.66
N VAL A 22 29.77 -30.97 -8.75
CA VAL A 22 29.69 -29.62 -9.32
C VAL A 22 28.24 -29.24 -9.65
N VAL A 23 27.43 -30.19 -10.13
CA VAL A 23 26.01 -29.96 -10.46
C VAL A 23 25.20 -29.60 -9.21
N GLU A 24 25.43 -30.30 -8.11
CA GLU A 24 24.76 -30.01 -6.83
C GLU A 24 25.12 -28.63 -6.27
N ILE A 25 26.39 -28.24 -6.39
CA ILE A 25 26.86 -26.89 -6.01
C ILE A 25 26.18 -25.83 -6.89
N SER A 26 26.15 -26.02 -8.22
CA SER A 26 25.51 -25.08 -9.14
C SER A 26 24.02 -24.90 -8.86
N ASN A 27 23.29 -26.00 -8.60
CA ASN A 27 21.87 -25.95 -8.24
C ASN A 27 21.65 -25.22 -6.91
N MET A 28 22.53 -25.42 -5.93
CA MET A 28 22.46 -24.73 -4.64
C MET A 28 22.68 -23.23 -4.80
N ILE A 29 23.67 -22.82 -5.59
CA ILE A 29 23.93 -21.40 -5.90
C ILE A 29 22.71 -20.79 -6.57
N ALA A 30 22.16 -21.43 -7.62
CA ALA A 30 20.99 -20.92 -8.33
C ALA A 30 19.79 -20.71 -7.38
N THR A 31 19.54 -21.67 -6.49
CA THR A 31 18.44 -21.57 -5.51
C THR A 31 18.71 -20.45 -4.49
N ALA A 32 19.93 -20.35 -3.97
CA ALA A 32 20.33 -19.28 -3.04
C ALA A 32 20.21 -17.89 -3.65
N THR A 33 20.64 -17.71 -4.91
CA THR A 33 20.51 -16.46 -5.65
C THR A 33 19.04 -16.09 -5.82
N ALA A 34 18.18 -17.03 -6.22
CA ALA A 34 16.74 -16.78 -6.38
C ALA A 34 16.06 -16.36 -5.07
N THR A 35 16.42 -17.01 -3.95
CA THR A 35 15.91 -16.63 -2.63
C THR A 35 16.39 -15.25 -2.21
N LEU A 36 17.67 -14.91 -2.44
CA LEU A 36 18.19 -13.58 -2.13
C LEU A 36 17.50 -12.50 -2.97
N GLN A 37 17.29 -12.75 -4.26
CA GLN A 37 16.55 -11.84 -5.14
C GLN A 37 15.13 -11.60 -4.63
N THR A 38 14.44 -12.65 -4.18
CA THR A 38 13.09 -12.53 -3.61
C THR A 38 13.09 -11.62 -2.38
N ILE A 39 14.03 -11.82 -1.44
CA ILE A 39 14.15 -11.01 -0.23
C ILE A 39 14.46 -9.54 -0.55
N ILE A 40 15.36 -9.31 -1.52
CA ILE A 40 15.70 -7.95 -1.97
C ILE A 40 14.47 -7.27 -2.55
N GLN A 41 13.68 -7.98 -3.37
CA GLN A 41 12.44 -7.43 -3.91
C GLN A 41 11.47 -7.11 -2.79
N GLU A 42 11.10 -8.07 -1.94
CA GLU A 42 10.17 -7.84 -0.81
C GLU A 42 10.56 -6.62 0.04
N ARG A 43 11.87 -6.45 0.29
CA ARG A 43 12.39 -5.30 1.01
C ARG A 43 12.19 -3.99 0.24
N ALA A 44 12.55 -3.95 -1.04
CA ALA A 44 12.35 -2.78 -1.89
C ALA A 44 10.85 -2.41 -2.00
N GLU A 45 9.96 -3.39 -2.04
CA GLU A 45 8.51 -3.14 -2.04
C GLU A 45 8.05 -2.49 -0.73
N GLN A 46 8.56 -2.96 0.41
CA GLN A 46 8.27 -2.37 1.71
C GLN A 46 8.81 -0.95 1.82
N ASP A 47 10.06 -0.73 1.42
CA ASP A 47 10.71 0.58 1.49
C ASP A 47 9.96 1.61 0.61
N ARG A 48 9.55 1.24 -0.61
CA ARG A 48 8.72 2.10 -1.48
C ARG A 48 7.38 2.50 -0.85
N ARG A 49 6.65 1.53 -0.28
CA ARG A 49 5.39 1.84 0.43
C ARG A 49 5.64 2.78 1.60
N SER A 50 6.75 2.57 2.32
CA SER A 50 7.15 3.40 3.44
C SER A 50 7.46 4.82 3.03
N ALA A 51 8.24 5.01 1.96
CA ALA A 51 8.61 6.32 1.45
C ALA A 51 7.39 7.14 1.01
N ILE A 52 6.44 6.52 0.28
CA ILE A 52 5.20 7.17 -0.14
C ILE A 52 4.36 7.64 1.06
N LEU A 53 4.11 6.75 2.02
CA LEU A 53 3.31 7.09 3.19
C LEU A 53 4.00 8.14 4.05
N ALA A 54 5.31 8.02 4.29
CA ALA A 54 6.08 9.01 5.05
C ALA A 54 6.04 10.39 4.36
N GLY A 55 6.23 10.44 3.04
CA GLY A 55 6.15 11.68 2.27
C GLY A 55 4.78 12.35 2.35
N LEU A 56 3.69 11.57 2.29
CA LEU A 56 2.34 12.08 2.53
C LEU A 56 2.15 12.53 3.98
N GLY A 57 2.70 11.81 4.95
CA GLY A 57 2.73 12.20 6.36
C GLY A 57 3.30 13.61 6.57
N GLU A 58 4.45 13.87 5.97
CA GLU A 58 5.11 15.19 6.01
C GLU A 58 4.32 16.30 5.31
N LEU A 59 3.42 15.96 4.38
CA LEU A 59 2.53 16.89 3.68
C LEU A 59 1.23 17.15 4.45
N GLY A 60 1.07 16.55 5.62
CA GLY A 60 -0.08 16.75 6.51
C GLY A 60 -1.20 15.72 6.33
N TYR A 61 -0.91 14.57 5.74
CA TYR A 61 -1.84 13.45 5.69
C TYR A 61 -1.64 12.50 6.88
N GLU A 62 -2.71 12.02 7.49
CA GLU A 62 -2.65 11.12 8.64
C GLU A 62 -2.17 9.73 8.23
N VAL A 63 -0.97 9.36 8.68
CA VAL A 63 -0.40 8.01 8.56
C VAL A 63 -0.50 7.33 9.92
N LYS A 64 -1.19 6.19 9.99
CA LYS A 64 -1.32 5.38 11.20
C LYS A 64 -0.49 4.09 11.09
N GLU A 65 -0.17 3.52 12.23
CA GLU A 65 0.44 2.19 12.29
C GLU A 65 -0.44 1.16 11.55
N GLY A 66 0.20 0.20 10.88
CA GLY A 66 -0.50 -0.84 10.13
C GLY A 66 -1.01 -0.43 8.74
N MET A 67 -0.97 0.85 8.37
CA MET A 67 -1.44 1.31 7.04
C MET A 67 -0.67 0.68 5.87
N GLN A 68 0.63 0.42 6.01
CA GLN A 68 1.41 -0.29 4.99
C GLN A 68 0.85 -1.69 4.72
N THR A 69 0.56 -2.44 5.79
CA THR A 69 0.01 -3.79 5.73
C THR A 69 -1.42 -3.75 5.17
N ALA A 70 -2.25 -2.85 5.70
CA ALA A 70 -3.62 -2.66 5.24
C ALA A 70 -3.69 -2.30 3.75
N TRP A 71 -2.75 -1.50 3.26
CA TRP A 71 -2.67 -1.18 1.83
C TRP A 71 -2.41 -2.45 1.00
N VAL A 72 -1.47 -3.29 1.40
CA VAL A 72 -1.17 -4.55 0.70
C VAL A 72 -2.38 -5.50 0.74
N GLU A 73 -2.97 -5.69 1.91
CA GLU A 73 -4.07 -6.65 2.12
C GLU A 73 -5.37 -6.22 1.41
N ASN A 74 -5.72 -4.93 1.50
CA ASN A 74 -6.97 -4.43 0.94
C ASN A 74 -6.82 -3.90 -0.50
N GLY A 75 -5.58 -3.83 -1.00
CA GLY A 75 -5.24 -3.20 -2.28
C GLY A 75 -5.45 -1.67 -2.30
N ARG A 76 -5.79 -1.08 -1.15
CA ARG A 76 -5.97 0.37 -0.97
C ARG A 76 -5.84 0.81 0.48
N VAL A 77 -5.53 2.08 0.69
CA VAL A 77 -5.57 2.76 1.99
C VAL A 77 -6.01 4.21 1.82
N VAL A 78 -6.62 4.79 2.84
CA VAL A 78 -7.11 6.17 2.84
C VAL A 78 -6.45 6.93 3.96
N LEU A 79 -5.86 8.08 3.63
CA LEU A 79 -5.21 8.99 4.56
C LEU A 79 -6.05 10.26 4.68
N LYS A 80 -6.40 10.67 5.90
CA LYS A 80 -7.13 11.92 6.14
C LYS A 80 -6.18 13.11 5.99
N SER A 81 -6.68 14.26 5.52
CA SER A 81 -5.90 15.49 5.50
C SER A 81 -6.10 16.26 6.80
N ASN A 82 -5.00 16.60 7.48
CA ASN A 82 -5.02 17.52 8.63
C ASN A 82 -5.28 18.96 8.20
N LYS A 83 -5.02 19.30 6.93
CA LYS A 83 -5.26 20.62 6.36
C LYS A 83 -6.75 20.83 6.04
N ARG A 84 -7.46 19.73 5.75
CA ARG A 84 -8.88 19.72 5.35
C ARG A 84 -9.62 18.54 5.99
N PRO A 85 -10.21 18.70 7.18
CA PRO A 85 -10.84 17.62 7.94
C PRO A 85 -11.95 16.81 7.22
N GLY A 86 -12.55 17.37 6.17
CA GLY A 86 -13.54 16.68 5.32
C GLY A 86 -12.97 15.92 4.12
N TYR A 87 -11.66 15.92 3.91
CA TYR A 87 -11.01 15.35 2.73
C TYR A 87 -9.78 14.53 3.09
N GLY A 88 -9.39 13.67 2.15
CA GLY A 88 -8.19 12.86 2.24
C GLY A 88 -7.72 12.39 0.88
N VAL A 89 -6.79 11.46 0.88
CA VAL A 89 -6.25 10.81 -0.31
C VAL A 89 -6.43 9.30 -0.17
N GLU A 90 -7.01 8.68 -1.17
CA GLU A 90 -6.98 7.22 -1.33
C GLU A 90 -5.79 6.85 -2.21
N ILE A 91 -4.98 5.91 -1.73
CA ILE A 91 -3.95 5.23 -2.50
C ILE A 91 -4.47 3.82 -2.78
N GLY A 92 -4.57 3.46 -4.06
CA GLY A 92 -4.98 2.13 -4.50
C GLY A 92 -3.98 1.50 -5.44
N GLY A 93 -4.17 0.22 -5.72
CA GLY A 93 -3.31 -0.55 -6.62
C GLY A 93 -2.11 -1.15 -5.91
N ASN A 94 -1.27 -1.83 -6.69
CA ASN A 94 -0.07 -2.48 -6.20
C ASN A 94 1.15 -1.56 -6.44
N PRO A 95 1.91 -1.21 -5.40
CA PRO A 95 3.09 -0.34 -5.52
C PRO A 95 4.15 -0.82 -6.52
N ASN A 96 4.14 -2.10 -6.90
CA ASN A 96 5.12 -2.71 -7.80
C ASN A 96 4.70 -2.71 -9.27
N SER A 97 3.40 -2.57 -9.55
CA SER A 97 2.88 -2.55 -10.93
C SER A 97 2.24 -1.23 -11.32
N GLY A 98 1.89 -0.39 -10.34
CA GLY A 98 1.26 0.90 -10.55
C GLY A 98 0.29 1.23 -9.44
N ILE A 99 0.38 2.47 -8.96
CA ILE A 99 -0.52 3.01 -7.94
C ILE A 99 -1.49 4.00 -8.56
N GLN A 100 -2.65 4.14 -7.94
CA GLN A 100 -3.60 5.19 -8.23
C GLN A 100 -3.79 6.03 -6.99
N LEU A 101 -3.58 7.34 -7.10
CA LEU A 101 -3.94 8.28 -6.06
C LEU A 101 -5.16 9.07 -6.50
N ARG A 102 -6.04 9.38 -5.54
CA ARG A 102 -7.20 10.26 -5.78
C ARG A 102 -7.59 10.99 -4.51
N THR A 103 -8.09 12.21 -4.67
CA THR A 103 -8.78 12.92 -3.59
C THR A 103 -10.09 12.21 -3.25
N VAL A 104 -10.38 12.11 -1.96
CA VAL A 104 -11.63 11.55 -1.44
C VAL A 104 -12.24 12.52 -0.43
N GLY A 105 -13.57 12.54 -0.37
CA GLY A 105 -14.33 13.33 0.59
C GLY A 105 -14.92 12.42 1.65
N PHE A 106 -14.77 12.79 2.92
CA PHE A 106 -15.47 12.15 4.02
C PHE A 106 -16.83 12.81 4.15
N ALA A 107 -17.90 12.02 4.09
CA ALA A 107 -19.24 12.53 4.28
C ALA A 107 -20.01 11.62 5.23
N GLY A 108 -20.81 12.24 6.11
CA GLY A 108 -21.96 11.56 6.65
C GLY A 108 -23.00 11.36 5.55
N SER A 109 -23.89 10.38 5.70
CA SER A 109 -24.97 10.06 4.74
C SER A 109 -25.97 11.21 4.47
N ALA A 110 -25.81 12.37 5.12
CA ALA A 110 -26.69 13.54 5.02
C ALA A 110 -26.02 14.81 4.47
N ASP A 111 -24.71 14.81 4.18
CA ASP A 111 -24.03 16.03 3.72
C ASP A 111 -24.22 16.26 2.21
N PRO A 112 -24.81 17.40 1.81
CA PRO A 112 -24.92 17.76 0.40
C PRO A 112 -23.52 17.98 -0.20
N ARG A 113 -23.38 17.60 -1.47
CA ARG A 113 -22.11 17.69 -2.18
C ARG A 113 -21.75 19.15 -2.49
N ASP A 114 -20.57 19.58 -2.04
CA ASP A 114 -19.98 20.87 -2.38
C ASP A 114 -18.89 20.71 -3.45
N ALA A 115 -19.24 21.05 -4.70
CA ALA A 115 -18.33 20.93 -5.83
C ALA A 115 -17.16 21.92 -5.78
N ILE A 116 -17.34 23.11 -5.18
CA ILE A 116 -16.27 24.11 -5.06
C ILE A 116 -15.23 23.61 -4.05
N ALA A 117 -15.69 23.03 -2.94
CA ALA A 117 -14.80 22.41 -1.97
C ALA A 117 -14.08 21.18 -2.55
N ASP A 118 -14.78 20.32 -3.31
CA ASP A 118 -14.19 19.17 -4.02
C ASP A 118 -13.04 19.62 -4.94
N ILE A 119 -13.30 20.60 -5.82
CA ILE A 119 -12.31 21.16 -6.77
C ILE A 119 -11.11 21.76 -6.05
N SER A 120 -11.37 22.51 -4.97
CA SER A 120 -10.31 23.10 -4.17
C SER A 120 -9.43 22.02 -3.52
N ALA A 121 -10.02 20.90 -3.07
CA ALA A 121 -9.28 19.80 -2.45
C ALA A 121 -8.44 19.03 -3.48
N GLU A 122 -8.96 18.81 -4.68
CA GLU A 122 -8.19 18.25 -5.79
C GLU A 122 -7.04 19.17 -6.22
N THR A 123 -7.26 20.49 -6.26
CA THR A 123 -6.21 21.47 -6.58
C THR A 123 -5.07 21.41 -5.56
N GLU A 124 -5.40 21.38 -4.27
CA GLU A 124 -4.40 21.24 -3.20
C GLU A 124 -3.63 19.93 -3.33
N PHE A 125 -4.32 18.82 -3.55
CA PHE A 125 -3.67 17.52 -3.71
C PHE A 125 -2.76 17.45 -4.93
N CYS A 126 -3.13 18.06 -6.06
CA CYS A 126 -2.25 18.16 -7.22
C CYS A 126 -0.93 18.86 -6.88
N GLY A 127 -0.99 19.94 -6.09
CA GLY A 127 0.21 20.63 -5.58
C GLY A 127 1.04 19.75 -4.64
N ASP A 128 0.39 19.11 -3.66
CA ASP A 128 1.05 18.18 -2.74
C ASP A 128 1.73 17.01 -3.47
N PHE A 129 1.08 16.47 -4.50
CA PHE A 129 1.63 15.39 -5.31
C PHE A 129 2.92 15.81 -6.01
N SER A 130 2.99 17.03 -6.55
CA SER A 130 4.24 17.54 -7.12
C SER A 130 5.35 17.67 -6.08
N VAL A 131 5.02 18.07 -4.84
CA VAL A 131 6.00 18.11 -3.75
C VAL A 131 6.44 16.70 -3.34
N LEU A 132 5.51 15.75 -3.26
CA LEU A 132 5.80 14.35 -2.98
C LEU A 132 6.76 13.76 -4.02
N GLN A 133 6.50 13.98 -5.31
CA GLN A 133 7.39 13.54 -6.39
C GLN A 133 8.81 14.11 -6.22
N ALA A 134 8.93 15.41 -5.94
CA ALA A 134 10.22 16.05 -5.74
C ALA A 134 10.98 15.48 -4.53
N LYS A 135 10.27 15.18 -3.43
CA LYS A 135 10.86 14.56 -2.23
C LYS A 135 11.38 13.15 -2.51
N LEU A 136 10.58 12.31 -3.17
CA LEU A 136 10.99 10.96 -3.54
C LEU A 136 12.19 10.98 -4.50
N ALA A 137 12.19 11.90 -5.47
CA ALA A 137 13.31 12.09 -6.39
C ALA A 137 14.61 12.46 -5.65
N ALA A 138 14.52 13.29 -4.61
CA ALA A 138 15.68 13.67 -3.79
C ALA A 138 16.28 12.49 -3.00
N SER A 139 15.48 11.46 -2.69
CA SER A 139 15.96 10.21 -2.08
C SER A 139 16.38 9.14 -3.11
N GLY A 140 16.39 9.47 -4.40
CA GLY A 140 16.73 8.53 -5.47
C GLY A 140 15.59 7.60 -5.89
N GLU A 141 14.36 7.87 -5.45
CA GLU A 141 13.16 7.15 -5.89
C GLU A 141 12.43 7.95 -6.97
N GLU A 142 11.84 7.27 -7.95
CA GLU A 142 11.10 7.93 -9.02
C GLU A 142 9.61 7.58 -8.95
N LEU A 143 8.76 8.61 -8.96
CA LEU A 143 7.32 8.47 -9.07
C LEU A 143 6.84 9.10 -10.38
N VAL A 144 6.58 8.26 -11.39
CA VAL A 144 6.21 8.70 -12.75
C VAL A 144 4.69 8.72 -12.93
N VAL A 145 4.17 9.81 -13.49
CA VAL A 145 2.75 9.92 -13.85
C VAL A 145 2.51 9.26 -15.21
N VAL A 146 1.82 8.12 -15.20
CA VAL A 146 1.37 7.45 -16.43
C VAL A 146 0.09 8.07 -16.98
N LYS A 147 -0.80 8.55 -16.09
CA LYS A 147 -2.05 9.19 -16.43
C LYS A 147 -2.47 10.15 -15.32
N ALA A 148 -2.87 11.35 -15.69
CA ALA A 148 -3.50 12.31 -14.80
C ALA A 148 -4.85 12.76 -15.36
N LEU A 149 -5.84 12.91 -14.48
CA LEU A 149 -7.09 13.58 -14.80
C LEU A 149 -7.03 14.99 -14.23
N GLY A 150 -7.60 15.96 -14.96
CA GLY A 150 -7.64 17.34 -14.50
C GLY A 150 -8.53 17.51 -13.26
N VAL A 151 -8.23 18.52 -12.46
CA VAL A 151 -9.10 18.96 -11.36
C VAL A 151 -10.54 19.18 -11.85
N GLY A 152 -11.52 18.69 -11.10
CA GLY A 152 -12.95 18.81 -11.38
C GLY A 152 -13.46 17.96 -12.53
N THR A 153 -12.60 17.20 -13.22
CA THR A 153 -13.03 16.37 -14.37
C THR A 153 -13.87 15.18 -13.95
N THR A 154 -13.66 14.65 -12.74
CA THR A 154 -14.43 13.56 -12.16
C THR A 154 -14.95 13.95 -10.78
N ALA A 155 -16.06 13.35 -10.38
CA ALA A 155 -16.57 13.55 -9.05
C ALA A 155 -15.64 12.96 -7.99
N VAL A 156 -15.32 13.74 -6.94
CA VAL A 156 -14.58 13.25 -5.77
C VAL A 156 -15.35 12.09 -5.15
N LYS A 157 -14.65 10.97 -4.96
CA LYS A 157 -15.22 9.77 -4.33
C LYS A 157 -15.57 10.09 -2.89
N ARG A 158 -16.81 9.77 -2.49
CA ARG A 158 -17.25 9.88 -1.10
C ARG A 158 -16.98 8.58 -0.35
N ILE A 159 -16.44 8.72 0.85
CA ILE A 159 -16.18 7.60 1.76
C ILE A 159 -17.04 7.83 2.99
N SER A 160 -17.92 6.88 3.27
CA SER A 160 -18.69 6.85 4.50
C SER A 160 -17.72 6.77 5.67
N ALA A 161 -17.85 7.66 6.64
CA ALA A 161 -17.11 7.54 7.89
C ALA A 161 -17.63 6.32 8.66
N ALA A 162 -17.12 5.12 8.37
CA ALA A 162 -17.19 3.98 9.28
C ALA A 162 -16.05 4.12 10.30
N PRO A 163 -16.29 3.80 11.59
CA PRO A 163 -15.45 4.22 12.71
C PRO A 163 -14.11 3.50 12.66
N GLU A 164 -13.00 4.24 12.53
CA GLU A 164 -11.58 3.94 12.82
C GLU A 164 -11.03 2.47 12.77
N ASN A 165 -11.75 1.52 12.20
CA ASN A 165 -11.58 0.09 12.44
C ASN A 165 -12.07 -0.75 11.24
N GLU A 166 -11.99 -0.26 10.01
CA GLU A 166 -11.99 -1.14 8.83
C GLU A 166 -10.61 -1.81 8.67
N ILE A 167 -10.22 -2.55 9.70
CA ILE A 167 -9.46 -3.78 9.57
C ILE A 167 -10.49 -4.80 9.09
N SER A 168 -10.56 -5.02 7.77
CA SER A 168 -11.53 -5.94 7.17
C SER A 168 -11.13 -7.39 7.46
N VAL A 169 -11.55 -7.93 8.61
CA VAL A 169 -11.53 -9.37 8.87
C VAL A 169 -12.65 -10.02 8.06
N THR A 170 -12.35 -10.38 6.82
CA THR A 170 -13.27 -11.19 6.01
C THR A 170 -13.01 -12.65 6.32
N ASN A 171 -13.73 -13.22 7.29
CA ASN A 171 -13.71 -14.66 7.49
C ASN A 171 -14.99 -15.28 6.92
N ALA A 172 -14.84 -15.98 5.80
CA ALA A 172 -15.84 -16.87 5.25
C ALA A 172 -15.79 -18.22 5.97
N ARG A 173 -16.93 -18.68 6.51
CA ARG A 173 -17.41 -20.09 6.49
C ARG A 173 -18.69 -20.26 7.30
N GLY A 174 -19.68 -20.94 6.71
CA GLY A 174 -20.55 -21.86 7.45
C GLY A 174 -22.03 -21.52 7.54
N THR A 175 -22.76 -21.90 6.49
CA THR A 175 -24.19 -22.25 6.40
C THR A 175 -24.93 -22.77 7.67
N ALA A 176 -26.07 -22.09 7.97
CA ALA A 176 -27.46 -22.56 8.23
C ALA A 176 -27.84 -23.40 9.50
N PRO A 177 -29.15 -23.59 9.84
CA PRO A 177 -30.19 -22.63 10.25
C PRO A 177 -31.00 -23.10 11.52
N THR A 178 -32.20 -22.51 11.77
CA THR A 178 -33.31 -22.93 12.70
C THR A 178 -33.20 -22.36 14.16
N VAL A 179 -34.23 -21.90 14.90
CA VAL A 179 -35.67 -22.23 15.02
C VAL A 179 -36.48 -21.02 15.55
N ARG A 180 -37.71 -20.82 15.03
CA ARG A 180 -38.78 -19.99 15.64
C ARG A 180 -39.42 -20.69 16.83
N ARG A 181 -39.61 -20.00 17.95
CA ARG A 181 -40.69 -20.18 18.96
C ARG A 181 -40.79 -18.87 19.74
N SER A 182 -41.92 -18.38 20.23
CA SER A 182 -43.36 -18.60 20.08
C SER A 182 -43.97 -17.33 20.67
#